data_AF-A0A8J6DJC7-F1
#
_entry.id   AF-A0A8J6DJC7-F1
#
_cell.length_a   1.000
_cell.length_b   1.000
_cell.length_c   1.000
_cell.angle_alpha   90.00
_cell.angle_beta   90.00
_cell.angle_gamma   90.00
#
_symmetry.space_group_name_H-M   'P 1'
#
loop_
_entity.id
_entity.type
_entity.pdbx_description
1 polymer ?
#
loop_
_entity_poly.entity_id
_entity_poly.type
_entity_poly.pdbx_seq_one_letter_code
_entity_poly.pdbx_strand_id
1 'polypeptide(L)'
;KCKNGGKWNGTHCECPSHYVGELCENLQLDCDNGGTWDGIKCLCTEQYTGQKCQDVVPSIDLKPPEIIEAQVEVTVTVTSQNFTEDLKNESSQAFKTFEKHFKERAVYHCQLGPAAAADPLPTLLSLQHPLAFQMAAIYSNIPEYQGVKIIKLSQGSVVVEHEVILKTNYTLEYQEVLKNVTETVEKTITTATEKNDNCTAGSAGICFKPEATKVQDFTVTNYDPEKECKERAGEGLRDYFYVEYKDKQPNCINECTPNFNRSINCNMGKCQMMAYRGPQCYPPFKRQSGGQAHQQKLGFISVHPLWLPTLHPTGLLLVLLKHPWVSRGSKTGRLWAVLALAQHESSLGPSLHLSCLTTDTHWFRGEKCEFSTQKSLVYGLVGAAGVVLLVILVILLVFLVRSRSQVK
;
A
#
# COMPACT_ATOMS: atom_id res chain seq x y z
N LYS A 1 -33.28 -4.38 31.11
CA LYS A 1 -34.23 -5.06 30.19
C LYS A 1 -33.48 -5.31 28.89
N CYS A 2 -33.39 -6.57 28.44
CA CYS A 2 -32.70 -6.93 27.20
C CYS A 2 -33.36 -6.26 25.98
N LYS A 3 -32.56 -5.89 24.99
CA LYS A 3 -32.96 -5.26 23.72
C LYS A 3 -32.98 -6.29 22.59
N ASN A 4 -33.51 -5.88 21.43
CA ASN A 4 -33.47 -6.63 20.16
C ASN A 4 -33.90 -8.11 20.24
N GLY A 5 -34.84 -8.43 21.13
CA GLY A 5 -35.33 -9.81 21.30
C GLY A 5 -34.48 -10.70 22.20
N GLY A 6 -33.47 -10.16 22.89
CA GLY A 6 -32.70 -10.89 23.90
C GLY A 6 -33.52 -11.35 25.09
N LYS A 7 -33.17 -12.51 25.66
CA LYS A 7 -33.85 -13.11 26.81
C LYS A 7 -32.99 -12.97 28.05
N TRP A 8 -33.60 -12.58 29.17
CA TRP A 8 -32.90 -12.51 30.46
C TRP A 8 -32.91 -13.88 31.15
N ASN A 9 -31.75 -14.42 31.50
CA ASN A 9 -31.65 -15.72 32.18
C ASN A 9 -31.48 -15.63 33.70
N GLY A 10 -31.53 -14.42 34.28
CA GLY A 10 -31.31 -14.18 35.71
C GLY A 10 -29.99 -13.47 36.02
N THR A 11 -28.99 -13.57 35.14
CA THR A 11 -27.67 -12.94 35.34
C THR A 11 -27.25 -12.04 34.18
N HIS A 12 -27.49 -12.45 32.94
CA HIS A 12 -27.17 -11.67 31.74
C HIS A 12 -28.26 -11.84 30.66
N CYS A 13 -28.18 -11.02 29.61
CA CYS A 13 -29.03 -11.18 28.44
C CYS A 13 -28.42 -12.19 27.47
N GLU A 14 -29.18 -13.23 27.14
CA GLU A 14 -28.89 -14.16 26.04
C GLU A 14 -29.34 -13.51 24.72
N CYS A 15 -28.37 -13.22 23.85
CA CYS A 15 -28.64 -12.49 22.62
C CYS A 15 -29.01 -13.39 21.45
N PRO A 16 -29.98 -12.98 20.61
CA PRO A 16 -30.28 -13.69 19.37
C PRO A 16 -29.12 -13.57 18.36
N SER A 17 -29.13 -14.42 17.33
CA SER A 17 -28.15 -14.35 16.23
C SER A 17 -28.04 -12.93 15.67
N HIS A 18 -26.81 -12.48 15.43
CA HIS A 18 -26.45 -11.14 14.98
C HIS A 18 -26.64 -10.01 16.00
N TYR A 19 -26.80 -10.30 17.29
CA TYR A 19 -26.81 -9.28 18.34
C TYR A 19 -25.82 -9.60 19.46
N VAL A 20 -25.13 -8.57 19.95
CA VAL A 20 -24.08 -8.64 20.97
C VAL A 20 -24.19 -7.47 21.95
N GLY A 21 -23.45 -7.52 23.05
CA GLY A 21 -23.51 -6.55 24.15
C GLY A 21 -24.27 -7.07 25.36
N GLU A 22 -24.05 -6.47 26.54
CA GLU A 22 -24.64 -6.94 27.81
C GLU A 22 -26.17 -6.94 27.81
N LEU A 23 -26.77 -6.08 26.99
CA LEU A 23 -28.22 -5.95 26.81
C LEU A 23 -28.67 -6.32 25.39
N CYS A 24 -27.82 -6.95 24.57
CA CYS A 24 -28.08 -7.26 23.16
C CYS A 24 -28.40 -6.03 22.30
N GLU A 25 -27.79 -4.90 22.65
CA GLU A 25 -28.05 -3.61 22.04
C GLU A 25 -27.34 -3.41 20.70
N ASN A 26 -26.26 -4.14 20.43
CA ASN A 26 -25.43 -3.97 19.24
C ASN A 26 -25.73 -5.08 18.23
N LEU A 27 -25.76 -4.72 16.94
CA LEU A 27 -25.78 -5.71 15.87
C LEU A 27 -24.36 -6.28 15.72
N GLN A 28 -24.20 -7.59 15.83
CA GLN A 28 -22.96 -8.28 15.49
C GLN A 28 -22.72 -8.10 13.99
N LEU A 29 -21.66 -7.39 13.67
CA LEU A 29 -21.25 -7.14 12.31
C LEU A 29 -20.32 -8.28 11.87
N ASP A 30 -20.67 -8.98 10.79
CA ASP A 30 -19.73 -9.90 10.16
C ASP A 30 -18.58 -9.09 9.55
N CYS A 31 -17.35 -9.42 9.96
CA CYS A 31 -16.14 -8.79 9.48
C CYS A 31 -15.65 -9.50 8.22
N ASP A 32 -15.35 -8.72 7.19
CA ASP A 32 -14.78 -9.17 5.92
C ASP A 32 -13.26 -9.38 6.05
N ASN A 33 -12.67 -10.02 5.04
CA ASN A 33 -11.23 -10.10 4.83
C ASN A 33 -10.39 -10.58 6.04
N GLY A 34 -10.93 -11.50 6.84
CA GLY A 34 -10.23 -12.06 7.99
C GLY A 34 -10.21 -11.16 9.23
N GLY A 35 -11.00 -10.08 9.24
CA GLY A 35 -11.20 -9.26 10.43
C GLY A 35 -11.86 -10.04 11.58
N THR A 36 -11.54 -9.67 12.82
CA THR A 36 -12.09 -10.30 14.03
C THR A 36 -12.98 -9.32 14.78
N TRP A 37 -14.18 -9.76 15.19
CA TRP A 37 -15.09 -8.94 15.99
C TRP A 37 -14.67 -8.93 17.46
N ASP A 38 -14.42 -7.76 18.05
CA ASP A 38 -14.01 -7.60 19.46
C ASP A 38 -15.19 -7.43 20.44
N GLY A 39 -16.42 -7.52 19.95
CA GLY A 39 -17.65 -7.22 20.71
C GLY A 39 -18.24 -5.85 20.37
N ILE A 40 -17.46 -4.93 19.81
CA ILE A 40 -17.84 -3.55 19.51
C ILE A 40 -17.58 -3.17 18.05
N LYS A 41 -16.44 -3.61 17.49
CA LYS A 41 -16.00 -3.29 16.13
C LYS A 41 -15.22 -4.45 15.51
N CYS A 42 -15.05 -4.39 14.20
CA CYS A 42 -14.10 -5.25 13.50
C CYS A 42 -12.66 -4.75 13.73
N LEU A 43 -11.82 -5.63 14.25
CA LEU A 43 -10.37 -5.51 14.24
C LEU A 43 -9.87 -6.03 12.89
N CYS A 44 -9.43 -5.11 12.04
CA CYS A 44 -8.95 -5.44 10.70
C CYS A 44 -7.50 -5.90 10.73
N THR A 45 -7.16 -6.78 9.78
CA THR A 45 -5.75 -7.05 9.48
C THR A 45 -5.14 -5.83 8.79
N GLU A 46 -3.82 -5.76 8.78
CA GLU A 46 -3.04 -4.56 8.42
C GLU A 46 -3.36 -3.96 7.04
N GLN A 47 -3.70 -4.80 6.06
CA GLN A 47 -4.00 -4.41 4.70
C GLN A 47 -5.45 -3.95 4.47
N TYR A 48 -6.31 -4.00 5.50
CA TYR A 48 -7.72 -3.64 5.41
C TYR A 48 -8.15 -2.61 6.46
N THR A 49 -9.21 -1.87 6.14
CA THR A 49 -9.83 -0.85 6.97
C THR A 49 -11.34 -0.77 6.70
N GLY A 50 -12.02 0.12 7.41
CA GLY A 50 -13.48 0.28 7.34
C GLY A 50 -14.21 -0.46 8.46
N GLN A 51 -15.52 -0.25 8.55
CA GLN A 51 -16.34 -0.79 9.65
C GLN A 51 -16.41 -2.31 9.67
N LYS A 52 -16.34 -2.94 8.50
CA LYS A 52 -16.32 -4.40 8.31
C LYS A 52 -14.98 -4.89 7.79
N CYS A 53 -13.93 -4.06 7.74
CA CYS A 53 -12.66 -4.41 7.06
C CYS A 53 -12.82 -4.66 5.55
N GLN A 54 -13.79 -4.00 4.93
CA GLN A 54 -14.10 -4.18 3.51
C GLN A 54 -13.22 -3.35 2.56
N ASP A 55 -12.51 -2.34 3.09
CA ASP A 55 -11.72 -1.40 2.29
C ASP A 55 -10.23 -1.75 2.39
N VAL A 56 -9.49 -1.66 1.29
CA VAL A 56 -8.02 -1.84 1.31
C VAL A 56 -7.35 -0.52 1.73
N VAL A 57 -6.35 -0.59 2.60
CA VAL A 57 -5.58 0.60 3.02
C VAL A 57 -4.77 1.18 1.85
N PRO A 58 -4.54 2.51 1.78
CA PRO A 58 -3.69 3.08 0.74
C PRO A 58 -2.21 2.75 0.96
N SER A 59 -1.79 2.67 2.22
CA SER A 59 -0.39 2.48 2.63
C SER A 59 -0.27 1.48 3.78
N ILE A 60 0.85 0.76 3.81
CA ILE A 60 1.28 -0.12 4.89
C ILE A 60 2.55 0.46 5.48
N ASP A 61 2.57 0.63 6.80
CA ASP A 61 3.70 1.27 7.48
C ASP A 61 4.88 0.29 7.57
N LEU A 62 5.89 0.49 6.72
CA LEU A 62 7.18 -0.19 6.86
C LEU A 62 7.96 0.44 8.01
N LYS A 63 8.55 -0.40 8.86
CA LYS A 63 9.45 0.04 9.94
C LYS A 63 10.82 -0.55 9.68
N PRO A 64 11.68 0.16 8.91
CA PRO A 64 13.04 -0.30 8.66
C PRO A 64 13.75 -0.57 9.99
N PRO A 65 14.51 -1.67 10.10
CA PRO A 65 15.35 -1.88 11.26
C PRO A 65 16.46 -0.83 11.28
N GLU A 66 16.89 -0.43 12.48
CA GLU A 66 18.00 0.53 12.64
C GLU A 66 19.32 -0.07 12.14
N ILE A 67 19.53 -1.37 12.41
CA ILE A 67 20.73 -2.11 12.04
C ILE A 67 20.36 -3.19 11.03
N ILE A 68 21.08 -3.20 9.91
CA ILE A 68 21.02 -4.22 8.88
C ILE A 68 22.17 -5.20 9.12
N GLU A 69 21.84 -6.48 9.17
CA GLU A 69 22.82 -7.56 9.22
C GLU A 69 22.89 -8.25 7.86
N ALA A 70 24.11 -8.58 7.44
CA ALA A 70 24.36 -9.37 6.24
C ALA A 70 25.42 -10.43 6.49
N GLN A 71 25.37 -11.50 5.70
CA GLN A 71 26.20 -12.68 5.88
C GLN A 71 26.89 -13.03 4.56
N VAL A 72 28.22 -13.08 4.59
CA VAL A 72 29.05 -13.50 3.46
C VAL A 72 29.56 -14.90 3.75
N GLU A 73 29.18 -15.87 2.93
CA GLU A 73 29.65 -17.23 3.08
C GLU A 73 31.07 -17.38 2.51
N VAL A 74 31.98 -17.89 3.31
CA VAL A 74 33.38 -18.05 2.98
C VAL A 74 33.81 -19.47 3.37
N THR A 75 34.62 -20.08 2.53
CA THR A 75 35.26 -21.37 2.79
C THR A 75 36.77 -21.18 2.82
N VAL A 76 37.40 -21.63 3.91
CA VAL A 76 38.86 -21.64 4.08
C VAL A 76 39.34 -23.02 4.49
N THR A 77 40.59 -23.35 4.18
CA THR A 77 41.20 -24.63 4.58
C THR A 77 42.26 -24.38 5.65
N VAL A 78 42.10 -25.01 6.81
CA VAL A 78 43.01 -24.86 7.97
C VAL A 78 43.99 -26.03 8.04
N THR A 79 45.29 -25.74 7.98
CA THR A 79 46.37 -26.76 7.95
C THR A 79 47.03 -26.99 9.30
N SER A 80 46.83 -26.10 10.28
CA SER A 80 47.39 -26.19 11.63
C SER A 80 46.79 -27.30 12.51
N GLN A 81 45.66 -27.88 12.08
CA GLN A 81 44.95 -28.91 12.83
C GLN A 81 44.42 -30.00 11.91
N ASN A 82 44.44 -31.24 12.40
CA ASN A 82 43.86 -32.38 11.71
C ASN A 82 42.37 -32.50 12.00
N PHE A 83 41.61 -32.91 10.99
CA PHE A 83 40.19 -33.20 11.13
C PHE A 83 39.96 -34.44 12.00
N THR A 84 38.98 -34.37 12.89
CA THR A 84 38.45 -35.51 13.67
C THR A 84 36.94 -35.59 13.49
N GLU A 85 36.38 -36.79 13.62
CA GLU A 85 34.93 -37.00 13.47
C GLU A 85 34.09 -36.18 14.47
N ASP A 86 34.64 -35.90 15.66
CA ASP A 86 34.00 -35.05 16.66
C ASP A 86 33.78 -33.60 16.18
N LEU A 87 34.55 -33.12 15.20
CA LEU A 87 34.37 -31.80 14.58
C LEU A 87 33.11 -31.72 13.70
N LYS A 88 32.46 -32.84 13.37
CA LYS A 88 31.15 -32.81 12.70
C LYS A 88 30.02 -32.44 13.66
N ASN A 89 30.25 -32.54 14.97
CA ASN A 89 29.24 -32.29 15.99
C ASN A 89 29.50 -30.96 16.69
N GLU A 90 28.67 -29.96 16.40
CA GLU A 90 28.74 -28.59 16.98
C GLU A 90 28.71 -28.58 18.51
N SER A 91 28.09 -29.57 19.13
CA SER A 91 28.00 -29.67 20.59
C SER A 91 29.25 -30.28 21.23
N SER A 92 30.14 -30.88 20.44
CA SER A 92 31.33 -31.56 20.94
C SER A 92 32.34 -30.58 21.53
N GLN A 93 33.14 -31.06 22.48
CA GLN A 93 34.23 -30.26 23.04
C GLN A 93 35.28 -29.93 21.97
N ALA A 94 35.51 -30.83 21.01
CA ALA A 94 36.43 -30.62 19.90
C ALA A 94 35.98 -29.45 19.02
N PHE A 95 34.70 -29.41 18.64
CA PHE A 95 34.13 -28.31 17.86
C PHE A 95 34.19 -26.99 18.61
N LYS A 96 33.71 -26.93 19.86
CA LYS A 96 33.74 -25.70 20.67
C LYS A 96 35.16 -25.17 20.87
N THR A 97 36.13 -26.06 21.06
CA THR A 97 37.55 -25.68 21.18
C THR A 97 38.09 -25.15 19.85
N PHE A 98 37.75 -25.82 18.74
CA PHE A 98 38.10 -25.35 17.40
C PHE A 98 37.48 -23.99 17.10
N GLU A 99 36.17 -23.84 17.28
CA GLU A 99 35.41 -22.61 17.08
C GLU A 99 35.99 -21.47 17.91
N LYS A 100 36.28 -21.72 19.19
CA LYS A 100 36.95 -20.76 20.05
C LYS A 100 38.29 -20.35 19.48
N HIS A 101 39.11 -21.29 19.02
CA HIS A 101 40.40 -20.94 18.44
C HIS A 101 40.27 -20.16 17.12
N PHE A 102 39.29 -20.55 16.30
CA PHE A 102 38.94 -19.93 15.04
C PHE A 102 38.46 -18.49 15.22
N LYS A 103 37.65 -18.22 16.24
CA LYS A 103 37.08 -16.90 16.52
C LYS A 103 37.95 -16.02 17.43
N GLU A 104 38.72 -16.60 18.35
CA GLU A 104 39.21 -15.86 19.53
C GLU A 104 40.71 -15.97 19.80
N ARG A 105 41.48 -16.88 19.17
CA ARG A 105 42.84 -17.16 19.72
C ARG A 105 43.86 -16.06 19.43
N ALA A 106 44.44 -15.54 20.52
CA ALA A 106 45.56 -14.63 20.58
C ALA A 106 46.82 -15.22 19.91
N VAL A 107 47.45 -14.46 19.01
CA VAL A 107 48.85 -14.64 18.65
C VAL A 107 49.68 -13.94 19.72
N TYR A 108 50.27 -14.69 20.65
CA TYR A 108 51.42 -14.19 21.41
C TYR A 108 52.70 -14.54 20.63
N HIS A 109 53.48 -13.49 20.31
CA HIS A 109 54.81 -13.46 19.66
C HIS A 109 54.81 -13.54 18.11
N CYS A 110 55.55 -12.68 17.38
CA CYS A 110 57.01 -12.56 17.43
C CYS A 110 57.56 -11.14 17.20
N GLN A 111 58.17 -10.56 18.25
CA GLN A 111 59.37 -9.72 18.11
C GLN A 111 60.09 -9.65 19.46
N LEU A 112 60.71 -10.76 19.87
CA LEU A 112 61.90 -10.68 20.74
C LEU A 112 62.87 -11.74 20.25
N GLY A 113 64.00 -11.26 19.70
CA GLY A 113 65.17 -12.10 19.49
C GLY A 113 65.70 -12.65 20.81
N PRO A 114 66.74 -13.50 20.77
CA PRO A 114 67.24 -14.22 21.93
C PRO A 114 67.99 -13.28 22.88
N ALA A 115 67.26 -12.50 23.68
CA ALA A 115 67.82 -11.65 24.74
C ALA A 115 66.74 -11.26 25.76
N ALA A 116 66.27 -12.21 26.56
CA ALA A 116 65.56 -11.89 27.83
C ALA A 116 65.53 -13.11 28.76
N ALA A 117 66.71 -13.66 29.05
CA ALA A 117 66.90 -14.58 30.18
C ALA A 117 67.55 -13.80 31.34
N ALA A 118 66.85 -12.79 31.85
CA ALA A 118 67.18 -12.12 33.11
C ALA A 118 66.08 -11.10 33.45
N ASP A 119 64.93 -11.55 33.96
CA ASP A 119 64.22 -10.75 34.97
C ASP A 119 63.17 -11.60 35.72
N PRO A 120 63.06 -11.45 37.05
CA PRO A 120 62.09 -12.20 37.84
C PRO A 120 60.74 -11.49 37.87
N LEU A 121 59.72 -12.21 37.37
CA LEU A 121 58.28 -12.05 37.62
C LEU A 121 57.64 -10.69 37.21
N PRO A 122 56.85 -10.62 36.13
CA PRO A 122 56.12 -9.41 35.81
C PRO A 122 54.84 -9.30 36.65
N THR A 123 54.67 -8.12 37.24
CA THR A 123 53.51 -7.66 37.99
C THR A 123 52.27 -7.52 37.11
N LEU A 124 51.11 -7.77 37.73
CA LEU A 124 49.77 -7.98 37.16
C LEU A 124 49.08 -6.74 36.55
N LEU A 125 49.82 -5.76 36.02
CA LEU A 125 49.27 -4.40 35.77
C LEU A 125 49.65 -3.70 34.45
N SER A 126 50.10 -4.42 33.41
CA SER A 126 50.45 -3.80 32.11
C SER A 126 49.68 -4.32 30.88
N LEU A 127 48.50 -4.95 31.06
CA LEU A 127 47.63 -5.35 29.94
C LEU A 127 46.75 -4.17 29.48
N GLN A 128 47.36 -3.19 28.81
CA GLN A 128 46.68 -2.12 28.09
C GLN A 128 47.10 -2.13 26.61
N HIS A 129 46.82 -3.22 25.92
CA HIS A 129 46.75 -3.27 24.45
C HIS A 129 45.53 -4.11 24.06
N PRO A 130 44.69 -3.68 23.11
CA PRO A 130 43.54 -4.46 22.68
C PRO A 130 44.01 -5.80 22.11
N LEU A 131 43.52 -6.89 22.71
CA LEU A 131 43.64 -8.24 22.19
C LEU A 131 43.01 -8.29 20.80
N ALA A 132 43.81 -8.51 19.75
CA ALA A 132 43.30 -8.75 18.40
C ALA A 132 43.11 -10.26 18.20
N PHE A 133 41.86 -10.66 17.94
CA PHE A 133 41.37 -12.04 17.85
C PHE A 133 41.63 -12.65 16.47
N GLN A 134 41.83 -13.97 16.32
CA GLN A 134 41.82 -14.58 14.98
C GLN A 134 40.43 -14.42 14.33
N MET A 135 40.40 -14.17 13.01
CA MET A 135 39.29 -13.57 12.23
C MET A 135 38.99 -12.09 12.51
N ALA A 136 38.83 -11.65 13.77
CA ALA A 136 38.62 -10.21 14.02
C ALA A 136 39.82 -9.33 13.65
N ALA A 137 41.04 -9.86 13.78
CA ALA A 137 42.28 -9.22 13.33
C ALA A 137 42.40 -9.21 11.80
N ILE A 138 41.90 -10.26 11.12
CA ILE A 138 41.89 -10.32 9.66
C ILE A 138 40.98 -9.22 9.11
N TYR A 139 39.78 -9.09 9.68
CA TYR A 139 38.78 -8.12 9.25
C TYR A 139 38.82 -6.80 10.03
N SER A 140 39.89 -6.49 10.75
CA SER A 140 39.96 -5.31 11.64
C SER A 140 39.80 -3.98 10.91
N ASN A 141 40.08 -3.96 9.60
CA ASN A 141 39.95 -2.77 8.75
C ASN A 141 38.55 -2.62 8.13
N ILE A 142 37.62 -3.52 8.46
CA ILE A 142 36.24 -3.50 7.97
C ILE A 142 35.36 -3.07 9.15
N PRO A 143 34.91 -1.81 9.21
CA PRO A 143 34.15 -1.30 10.36
C PRO A 143 32.80 -2.00 10.54
N GLU A 144 32.21 -2.53 9.47
CA GLU A 144 30.96 -3.29 9.51
C GLU A 144 31.14 -4.71 10.05
N TYR A 145 32.36 -5.20 10.23
CA TYR A 145 32.60 -6.56 10.73
C TYR A 145 32.17 -6.71 12.18
N GLN A 146 31.30 -7.68 12.44
CA GLN A 146 30.80 -7.99 13.78
C GLN A 146 31.34 -9.32 14.32
N GLY A 147 31.61 -10.29 13.44
CA GLY A 147 32.04 -11.62 13.85
C GLY A 147 31.95 -12.64 12.74
N VAL A 148 32.17 -13.91 13.10
CA VAL A 148 31.97 -15.05 12.20
C VAL A 148 31.13 -16.14 12.86
N LYS A 149 30.48 -16.96 12.04
CA LYS A 149 29.73 -18.14 12.47
C LYS A 149 30.11 -19.32 11.60
N ILE A 150 30.60 -20.39 12.21
CA ILE A 150 30.96 -21.61 11.49
C ILE A 150 29.67 -22.32 11.10
N ILE A 151 29.47 -22.57 9.80
CA ILE A 151 28.37 -23.36 9.27
C ILE A 151 28.73 -24.84 9.38
N LYS A 152 29.95 -25.21 8.96
CA LYS A 152 30.35 -26.62 8.86
C LYS A 152 31.87 -26.80 8.85
N LEU A 153 32.30 -27.93 9.43
CA LEU A 153 33.67 -28.43 9.33
C LEU A 153 33.69 -29.74 8.54
N SER A 154 34.62 -29.90 7.60
CA SER A 154 34.72 -31.10 6.76
C SER A 154 36.14 -31.65 6.60
N GLN A 155 36.21 -32.90 6.12
CA GLN A 155 37.43 -33.71 6.10
C GLN A 155 38.49 -33.17 5.13
N GLY A 156 39.74 -33.17 5.61
CA GLY A 156 40.93 -32.60 4.96
C GLY A 156 41.86 -32.03 6.02
N SER A 157 42.85 -31.21 5.64
CA SER A 157 43.24 -30.08 6.49
C SER A 157 41.93 -29.32 6.78
N VAL A 158 41.49 -29.21 8.05
CA VAL A 158 40.10 -28.87 8.44
C VAL A 158 39.51 -27.79 7.52
N VAL A 159 38.53 -28.17 6.69
CA VAL A 159 37.86 -27.23 5.77
C VAL A 159 36.72 -26.57 6.53
N VAL A 160 36.79 -25.24 6.65
CA VAL A 160 35.87 -24.41 7.43
C VAL A 160 34.97 -23.62 6.49
N GLU A 161 33.69 -23.95 6.50
CA GLU A 161 32.62 -23.20 5.88
C GLU A 161 32.00 -22.29 6.95
N HIS A 162 31.99 -20.98 6.72
CA HIS A 162 31.58 -20.00 7.73
C HIS A 162 30.98 -18.74 7.11
N GLU A 163 30.13 -18.08 7.87
CA GLU A 163 29.53 -16.79 7.56
C GLU A 163 30.35 -15.69 8.24
N VAL A 164 30.76 -14.68 7.48
CA VAL A 164 31.23 -13.40 8.01
C VAL A 164 30.02 -12.51 8.24
N ILE A 165 29.80 -12.11 9.49
CA ILE A 165 28.65 -11.31 9.90
C ILE A 165 29.03 -9.83 9.83
N LEU A 166 28.31 -9.10 8.99
CA LEU A 166 28.45 -7.66 8.77
C LEU A 166 27.23 -6.93 9.33
N LYS A 167 27.44 -5.79 9.98
CA LYS A 167 26.39 -4.91 10.50
C LYS A 167 26.63 -3.47 10.08
N THR A 168 25.57 -2.83 9.60
CA THR A 168 25.59 -1.40 9.27
C THR A 168 24.24 -0.75 9.58
N ASN A 169 24.22 0.56 9.70
CA ASN A 169 22.97 1.28 9.90
C ASN A 169 22.16 1.31 8.61
N TYR A 170 20.82 1.26 8.72
CA TYR A 170 19.97 1.43 7.57
C TYR A 170 20.18 2.82 6.93
N THR A 171 20.48 2.82 5.63
CA THR A 171 20.58 4.00 4.77
C THR A 171 19.91 3.66 3.45
N LEU A 172 19.66 4.64 2.57
CA LEU A 172 19.11 4.34 1.24
C LEU A 172 20.07 3.53 0.36
N GLU A 173 21.38 3.61 0.65
CA GLU A 173 22.46 3.03 -0.15
C GLU A 173 23.08 1.80 0.54
N TYR A 174 22.45 1.29 1.61
CA TYR A 174 23.00 0.19 2.43
C TYR A 174 23.33 -1.06 1.60
N GLN A 175 22.56 -1.36 0.55
CA GLN A 175 22.82 -2.49 -0.33
C GLN A 175 24.14 -2.32 -1.10
N GLU A 176 24.43 -1.11 -1.59
CA GLU A 176 25.68 -0.79 -2.27
C GLU A 176 26.86 -0.81 -1.30
N VAL A 177 26.67 -0.25 -0.09
CA VAL A 177 27.66 -0.30 0.98
C VAL A 177 28.03 -1.74 1.30
N LEU A 178 27.04 -2.61 1.55
CA LEU A 178 27.30 -4.01 1.89
C LEU A 178 27.92 -4.80 0.73
N LYS A 179 27.57 -4.47 -0.52
CA LYS A 179 28.21 -5.06 -1.71
C LYS A 179 29.70 -4.69 -1.77
N ASN A 180 30.03 -3.40 -1.60
CA ASN A 180 31.43 -2.93 -1.58
C ASN A 180 32.23 -3.55 -0.41
N VAL A 181 31.59 -3.69 0.75
CA VAL A 181 32.19 -4.35 1.91
C VAL A 181 32.43 -5.83 1.62
N THR A 182 31.53 -6.50 0.89
CA THR A 182 31.72 -7.91 0.51
C THR A 182 32.96 -8.10 -0.38
N GLU A 183 33.16 -7.24 -1.36
CA GLU A 183 34.38 -7.24 -2.19
C GLU A 183 35.64 -7.00 -1.32
N THR A 184 35.51 -6.15 -0.29
CA THR A 184 36.58 -5.90 0.68
C THR A 184 36.85 -7.13 1.56
N VAL A 185 35.81 -7.85 2.01
CA VAL A 185 35.92 -9.10 2.75
C VAL A 185 36.66 -10.14 1.92
N GLU A 186 36.28 -10.31 0.65
CA GLU A 186 36.92 -11.26 -0.27
C GLU A 186 38.42 -10.95 -0.44
N LYS A 187 38.75 -9.69 -0.73
CA LYS A 187 40.14 -9.25 -0.85
C LYS A 187 40.93 -9.45 0.45
N THR A 188 40.31 -9.19 1.59
CA THR A 188 40.95 -9.28 2.89
C THR A 188 41.26 -10.72 3.26
N ILE A 189 40.31 -11.65 3.08
CA ILE A 189 40.52 -13.06 3.40
C ILE A 189 41.50 -13.73 2.45
N THR A 190 41.43 -13.44 1.15
CA THR A 190 42.38 -13.95 0.15
C THR A 190 43.81 -13.52 0.49
N THR A 191 44.03 -12.22 0.73
CA THR A 191 45.34 -11.69 1.16
C THR A 191 45.83 -12.33 2.47
N ALA A 192 44.94 -12.53 3.45
CA ALA A 192 45.28 -13.16 4.72
C ALA A 192 45.67 -14.64 4.56
N THR A 193 45.06 -15.35 3.61
CA THR A 193 45.42 -16.75 3.30
C THR A 193 46.71 -16.88 2.50
N GLU A 194 47.11 -15.85 1.75
CA GLU A 194 48.36 -15.81 0.98
C GLU A 194 49.58 -15.45 1.84
N LYS A 195 49.42 -14.54 2.82
CA LYS A 195 50.47 -14.14 3.77
C LYS A 195 50.67 -15.18 4.87
N ASN A 196 51.09 -16.38 4.48
CA ASN A 196 51.33 -17.49 5.39
C ASN A 196 52.81 -17.54 5.83
N ASP A 197 53.32 -16.48 6.45
CA ASP A 197 54.71 -16.42 6.89
C ASP A 197 54.96 -17.40 8.07
N ASN A 198 55.77 -18.44 7.81
CA ASN A 198 56.31 -19.40 8.78
C ASN A 198 55.30 -20.33 9.49
N CYS A 199 54.32 -20.87 8.77
CA CYS A 199 53.44 -21.92 9.29
C CYS A 199 54.13 -23.29 9.38
N THR A 200 54.61 -23.64 10.57
CA THR A 200 55.05 -24.99 10.94
C THR A 200 53.95 -25.72 11.72
N ALA A 201 53.83 -27.04 11.53
CA ALA A 201 52.87 -27.85 12.29
C ALA A 201 53.13 -27.69 13.81
N GLY A 202 52.12 -27.23 14.55
CA GLY A 202 52.23 -26.94 16.00
C GLY A 202 52.41 -25.46 16.36
N SER A 203 52.35 -24.54 15.39
CA SER A 203 52.25 -23.10 15.66
C SER A 203 51.00 -22.76 16.49
N ALA A 204 51.10 -21.76 17.36
CA ALA A 204 50.06 -21.39 18.32
C ALA A 204 48.80 -20.73 17.69
N GLY A 205 48.70 -20.67 16.35
CA GLY A 205 47.63 -20.01 15.61
C GLY A 205 47.14 -20.82 14.39
N ILE A 206 46.02 -20.38 13.82
CA ILE A 206 45.42 -21.02 12.66
C ILE A 206 46.21 -20.70 11.40
N CYS A 207 46.65 -21.75 10.71
CA CYS A 207 47.33 -21.66 9.42
C CYS A 207 46.35 -21.96 8.30
N PHE A 208 46.32 -21.12 7.27
CA PHE A 208 45.50 -21.34 6.09
C PHE A 208 46.32 -22.05 5.01
N LYS A 209 45.64 -22.83 4.15
CA LYS A 209 46.21 -23.29 2.90
C LYS A 209 46.01 -22.19 1.85
N PRO A 210 47.09 -21.66 1.23
CA PRO A 210 46.95 -20.75 0.09
C PRO A 210 46.12 -21.41 -1.02
N GLU A 211 45.43 -20.62 -1.84
CA GLU A 211 44.69 -21.07 -3.03
C GLU A 211 43.46 -21.98 -2.77
N ALA A 212 43.12 -22.27 -1.50
CA ALA A 212 41.95 -23.07 -1.14
C ALA A 212 40.79 -22.24 -0.58
N THR A 213 40.88 -20.91 -0.67
CA THR A 213 39.85 -19.96 -0.23
C THR A 213 38.79 -19.81 -1.31
N LYS A 214 37.53 -19.96 -0.95
CA LYS A 214 36.38 -19.67 -1.81
C LYS A 214 35.45 -18.73 -1.08
N VAL A 215 35.11 -17.62 -1.72
CA VAL A 215 34.04 -16.74 -1.24
C VAL A 215 32.82 -17.04 -2.10
N GLN A 216 31.72 -17.42 -1.46
CA GLN A 216 30.44 -17.60 -2.12
C GLN A 216 29.67 -16.28 -2.12
N ASP A 217 28.58 -16.25 -2.89
CA ASP A 217 27.80 -15.04 -3.11
C ASP A 217 27.26 -14.45 -1.80
N PHE A 218 27.21 -13.12 -1.79
CA PHE A 218 26.62 -12.30 -0.74
C PHE A 218 25.14 -12.64 -0.54
N THR A 219 24.74 -12.96 0.70
CA THR A 219 23.33 -13.08 1.06
C THR A 219 22.89 -11.87 1.88
N VAL A 220 22.07 -10.99 1.28
CA VAL A 220 21.33 -9.95 2.01
C VAL A 220 20.21 -10.65 2.77
N THR A 221 20.40 -10.93 4.05
CA THR A 221 19.42 -11.77 4.75
C THR A 221 18.37 -11.04 5.57
N ASN A 222 18.50 -9.75 5.90
CA ASN A 222 17.60 -9.21 6.93
C ASN A 222 16.61 -8.13 6.52
N TYR A 223 16.73 -7.49 5.36
CA TYR A 223 15.74 -6.47 4.99
C TYR A 223 15.72 -6.17 3.49
N ASP A 224 14.57 -6.43 2.87
CA ASP A 224 14.23 -5.98 1.52
C ASP A 224 12.84 -5.31 1.61
N PRO A 225 12.78 -3.96 1.53
CA PRO A 225 11.52 -3.22 1.63
C PRO A 225 10.47 -3.67 0.61
N GLU A 226 10.89 -4.00 -0.61
CA GLU A 226 9.97 -4.34 -1.70
C GLU A 226 9.36 -5.73 -1.48
N LYS A 227 10.18 -6.68 -1.02
CA LYS A 227 9.72 -8.01 -0.62
C LYS A 227 8.78 -7.93 0.58
N GLU A 228 9.16 -7.21 1.64
CA GLU A 228 8.32 -7.03 2.84
C GLU A 228 6.99 -6.38 2.48
N CYS A 229 7.00 -5.32 1.65
CA CYS A 229 5.79 -4.65 1.20
C CYS A 229 4.81 -5.60 0.52
N LYS A 230 5.31 -6.43 -0.41
CA LYS A 230 4.50 -7.41 -1.14
C LYS A 230 3.96 -8.53 -0.24
N GLU A 231 4.78 -9.01 0.69
CA GLU A 231 4.38 -10.04 1.65
C GLU A 231 3.29 -9.53 2.60
N ARG A 232 3.45 -8.30 3.14
CA ARG A 232 2.47 -7.67 4.04
C ARG A 232 1.18 -7.26 3.35
N ALA A 233 1.25 -6.85 2.07
CA ALA A 233 0.05 -6.60 1.27
C ALA A 233 -0.82 -7.87 1.12
N GLY A 234 -0.19 -9.04 1.10
CA GLY A 234 -0.87 -10.32 1.01
C GLY A 234 -1.25 -10.73 -0.42
N GLU A 235 -1.68 -11.98 -0.55
CA GLU A 235 -2.08 -12.56 -1.82
C GLU A 235 -3.32 -11.85 -2.41
N GLY A 236 -3.26 -11.52 -3.70
CA GLY A 236 -4.30 -10.76 -4.41
C GLY A 236 -4.13 -9.23 -4.39
N LEU A 237 -3.27 -8.71 -3.51
CA LEU A 237 -2.94 -7.27 -3.43
C LEU A 237 -1.46 -6.96 -3.69
N ARG A 238 -0.55 -7.94 -3.55
CA ARG A 238 0.91 -7.78 -3.75
C ARG A 238 1.31 -7.04 -5.04
N ASP A 239 0.55 -7.17 -6.11
CA ASP A 239 0.87 -6.55 -7.40
C ASP A 239 0.43 -5.07 -7.48
N TYR A 240 -0.41 -4.61 -6.57
CA TYR A 240 -0.88 -3.23 -6.48
C TYR A 240 -0.09 -2.38 -5.47
N PHE A 241 0.68 -3.02 -4.60
CA PHE A 241 1.55 -2.36 -3.63
C PHE A 241 3.00 -2.36 -4.11
N TYR A 242 3.68 -1.23 -3.91
CA TYR A 242 5.07 -1.02 -4.28
C TYR A 242 5.73 -0.07 -3.28
N VAL A 243 7.06 -0.09 -3.22
CA VAL A 243 7.81 0.84 -2.37
C VAL A 243 8.10 2.14 -3.11
N GLU A 244 7.78 3.27 -2.47
CA GLU A 244 8.24 4.59 -2.89
C GLU A 244 8.94 5.31 -1.73
N TYR A 245 10.07 5.95 -2.03
CA TYR A 245 10.88 6.63 -1.03
C TYR A 245 10.49 8.09 -0.90
N LYS A 246 10.22 8.52 0.33
CA LYS A 246 9.98 9.93 0.67
C LYS A 246 10.66 10.23 1.98
N ASP A 247 11.38 11.36 2.04
CA ASP A 247 12.16 11.77 3.21
C ASP A 247 13.14 10.69 3.70
N LYS A 248 13.72 9.92 2.75
CA LYS A 248 14.61 8.78 2.99
C LYS A 248 13.98 7.59 3.73
N GLN A 249 12.65 7.54 3.82
CA GLN A 249 11.91 6.41 4.38
C GLN A 249 11.19 5.63 3.27
N PRO A 250 11.24 4.29 3.28
CA PRO A 250 10.47 3.47 2.35
C PRO A 250 9.00 3.48 2.75
N ASN A 251 8.12 3.80 1.81
CA ASN A 251 6.67 3.76 2.02
C ASN A 251 6.11 2.62 1.16
N CYS A 252 5.50 1.61 1.78
CA CYS A 252 4.75 0.59 1.05
C CYS A 252 3.37 1.15 0.73
N ILE A 253 3.15 1.50 -0.53
CA ILE A 253 1.97 2.26 -0.96
C ILE A 253 1.35 1.65 -2.19
N ASN A 254 0.09 2.00 -2.42
CA ASN A 254 -0.55 1.83 -3.72
C ASN A 254 -0.94 3.17 -4.34
N GLU A 255 -1.43 3.12 -5.59
CA GLU A 255 -1.78 4.31 -6.39
C GLU A 255 -2.89 5.19 -5.77
N CYS A 256 -3.63 4.73 -4.75
CA CYS A 256 -4.58 5.57 -4.02
C CYS A 256 -3.94 6.38 -2.87
N THR A 257 -2.63 6.23 -2.63
CA THR A 257 -1.91 7.02 -1.63
C THR A 257 -1.61 8.41 -2.17
N PRO A 258 -2.00 9.50 -1.49
CA PRO A 258 -1.75 10.85 -1.98
C PRO A 258 -0.28 11.27 -1.84
N ASN A 259 0.16 12.21 -2.69
CA ASN A 259 1.47 12.87 -2.63
C ASN A 259 2.69 11.98 -2.96
N PHE A 260 2.49 11.01 -3.85
CA PHE A 260 3.51 10.14 -4.46
C PHE A 260 3.43 10.15 -5.99
N ASN A 261 4.45 9.68 -6.69
CA ASN A 261 4.58 9.81 -8.15
C ASN A 261 3.47 9.12 -8.94
N ARG A 262 2.97 7.97 -8.48
CA ARG A 262 1.88 7.22 -9.15
C ARG A 262 0.50 7.44 -8.50
N SER A 263 0.34 8.52 -7.73
CA SER A 263 -0.95 8.82 -7.10
C SER A 263 -2.02 9.11 -8.14
N ILE A 264 -3.16 8.44 -8.05
CA ILE A 264 -4.32 8.74 -8.88
C ILE A 264 -5.04 9.96 -8.31
N ASN A 265 -5.23 10.97 -9.18
CA ASN A 265 -6.04 12.13 -8.88
C ASN A 265 -7.51 11.88 -9.27
N CYS A 266 -8.36 11.62 -8.29
CA CYS A 266 -9.81 11.48 -8.49
C CYS A 266 -10.57 12.82 -8.50
N ASN A 267 -9.88 13.96 -8.66
CA ASN A 267 -10.44 15.31 -8.55
C ASN A 267 -11.17 15.52 -7.21
N MET A 268 -12.51 15.67 -7.24
CA MET A 268 -13.35 15.79 -6.04
C MET A 268 -13.86 14.44 -5.51
N GLY A 269 -13.51 13.34 -6.17
CA GLY A 269 -13.86 11.98 -5.78
C GLY A 269 -12.88 11.36 -4.79
N LYS A 270 -13.22 10.15 -4.32
CA LYS A 270 -12.38 9.34 -3.42
C LYS A 270 -11.74 8.21 -4.22
N CYS A 271 -10.42 8.06 -4.11
CA CYS A 271 -9.73 6.85 -4.57
C CYS A 271 -9.93 5.74 -3.56
N GLN A 272 -10.29 4.56 -4.02
CA GLN A 272 -10.43 3.37 -3.20
C GLN A 272 -9.82 2.19 -3.94
N MET A 273 -8.96 1.45 -3.23
CA MET A 273 -8.34 0.25 -3.74
C MET A 273 -9.32 -0.92 -3.61
N MET A 274 -9.60 -1.60 -4.73
CA MET A 274 -10.46 -2.78 -4.76
C MET A 274 -9.61 -4.03 -5.00
N ALA A 275 -9.81 -5.05 -4.16
CA ALA A 275 -9.16 -6.35 -4.34
C ALA A 275 -9.40 -6.88 -5.77
N TYR A 276 -8.33 -7.32 -6.44
CA TYR A 276 -8.32 -7.85 -7.82
C TYR A 276 -8.76 -6.90 -8.96
N ARG A 277 -9.21 -5.68 -8.65
CA ARG A 277 -9.61 -4.66 -9.64
C ARG A 277 -8.71 -3.43 -9.64
N GLY A 278 -7.84 -3.31 -8.66
CA GLY A 278 -6.94 -2.18 -8.51
C GLY A 278 -7.65 -0.90 -8.04
N PRO A 279 -7.03 0.27 -8.27
CA PRO A 279 -7.51 1.55 -7.76
C PRO A 279 -8.69 2.08 -8.57
N GLN A 280 -9.71 2.60 -7.87
CA GLN A 280 -10.96 3.06 -8.47
C GLN A 280 -11.36 4.41 -7.89
N CYS A 281 -11.78 5.33 -8.77
CA CYS A 281 -12.30 6.63 -8.37
C CYS A 281 -13.80 6.59 -8.20
N TYR A 282 -14.27 6.97 -7.02
CA TYR A 282 -15.68 7.11 -6.71
C TYR A 282 -16.09 8.57 -6.60
N PRO A 283 -17.20 8.99 -7.20
CA PRO A 283 -17.70 10.35 -7.03
C PRO A 283 -18.04 10.62 -5.55
N PRO A 284 -17.95 11.87 -5.09
CA PRO A 284 -18.25 12.19 -3.70
C PRO A 284 -19.74 11.91 -3.42
N PHE A 285 -20.02 11.04 -2.44
CA PHE A 285 -21.37 10.80 -1.95
C PHE A 285 -21.89 12.06 -1.25
N LYS A 286 -22.86 12.77 -1.85
CA LYS A 286 -23.72 13.65 -1.05
C LYS A 286 -24.71 12.77 -0.28
N ARG A 287 -24.57 12.68 1.04
CA ARG A 287 -25.71 12.35 1.91
C ARG A 287 -26.77 13.40 1.60
N GLN A 288 -27.94 13.01 1.10
CA GLN A 288 -29.11 13.88 1.14
C GLN A 288 -29.42 14.12 2.63
N SER A 289 -28.84 15.17 3.22
CA SER A 289 -29.41 15.79 4.41
C SER A 289 -30.81 16.21 4.00
N GLY A 290 -31.83 15.64 4.65
CA GLY A 290 -33.24 15.82 4.30
C GLY A 290 -33.61 17.27 4.03
N GLY A 291 -33.60 17.65 2.76
CA GLY A 291 -34.48 18.66 2.22
C GLY A 291 -35.63 17.89 1.63
N GLN A 292 -36.84 18.11 2.15
CA GLN A 292 -38.06 17.60 1.55
C GLN A 292 -37.95 17.78 0.03
N ALA A 293 -38.05 16.67 -0.70
CA ALA A 293 -38.44 16.76 -2.09
C ALA A 293 -39.77 17.51 -2.09
N HIS A 294 -39.75 18.79 -2.43
CA HIS A 294 -40.94 19.47 -2.90
C HIS A 294 -41.18 18.86 -4.28
N GLN A 295 -41.76 17.66 -4.25
CA GLN A 295 -42.36 17.03 -5.39
C GLN A 295 -43.41 18.03 -5.83
N GLN A 296 -43.13 18.78 -6.89
CA GLN A 296 -44.22 19.33 -7.68
C GLN A 296 -45.01 18.11 -8.12
N LYS A 297 -46.05 17.79 -7.35
CA LYS A 297 -47.17 16.97 -7.77
C LYS A 297 -47.72 17.68 -9.02
N LEU A 298 -47.18 17.34 -10.19
CA LEU A 298 -48.05 17.18 -11.35
C LEU A 298 -48.97 16.04 -10.95
N GLY A 299 -50.17 16.41 -10.52
CA GLY A 299 -51.20 15.48 -10.13
C GLY A 299 -51.53 14.60 -11.34
N PHE A 300 -50.91 13.43 -11.39
CA PHE A 300 -51.47 12.32 -12.15
C PHE A 300 -52.73 11.90 -11.40
N ILE A 301 -53.88 12.29 -11.94
CA ILE A 301 -55.17 11.74 -11.53
C ILE A 301 -55.13 10.27 -11.91
N SER A 302 -54.93 9.41 -10.92
CA SER A 302 -55.14 7.97 -11.05
C SER A 302 -56.64 7.74 -11.14
N VAL A 303 -57.12 7.41 -12.34
CA VAL A 303 -58.44 6.82 -12.53
C VAL A 303 -58.30 5.31 -12.36
N HIS A 304 -58.86 4.80 -11.25
CA HIS A 304 -59.06 3.37 -11.04
C HIS A 304 -59.96 2.78 -12.13
N PRO A 305 -59.67 1.57 -12.65
CA PRO A 305 -60.55 0.90 -13.58
C PRO A 305 -61.69 0.23 -12.81
N LEU A 306 -62.85 0.88 -12.77
CA LEU A 306 -64.12 0.26 -12.38
C LEU A 306 -64.95 0.03 -13.63
N TRP A 307 -65.04 -1.25 -14.01
CA TRP A 307 -66.13 -1.93 -14.72
C TRP A 307 -66.86 -1.13 -15.83
N LEU A 308 -66.53 -1.43 -17.09
CA LEU A 308 -67.47 -1.23 -18.19
C LEU A 308 -68.55 -2.33 -18.16
N PRO A 309 -69.83 -1.96 -18.31
CA PRO A 309 -70.69 -2.65 -19.24
C PRO A 309 -70.85 -1.80 -20.50
N THR A 310 -70.69 -2.49 -21.62
CA THR A 310 -71.11 -2.15 -22.99
C THR A 310 -72.29 -1.19 -23.09
N LEU A 311 -72.23 -0.22 -24.01
CA LEU A 311 -73.33 0.12 -24.93
C LEU A 311 -72.89 1.06 -26.08
N HIS A 312 -73.58 0.86 -27.20
CA HIS A 312 -73.30 1.30 -28.57
C HIS A 312 -73.58 2.82 -28.82
N PRO A 313 -73.17 3.36 -29.98
CA PRO A 313 -73.07 4.79 -30.23
C PRO A 313 -74.29 5.35 -30.97
N THR A 314 -74.80 6.51 -30.54
CA THR A 314 -75.43 7.51 -31.42
C THR A 314 -75.69 8.80 -30.63
N GLY A 315 -75.43 9.95 -31.25
CA GLY A 315 -76.25 11.14 -31.03
C GLY A 315 -75.65 12.25 -30.17
N LEU A 316 -75.07 13.22 -30.88
CA LEU A 316 -75.06 14.67 -30.64
C LEU A 316 -76.04 15.18 -29.54
N LEU A 317 -75.55 15.87 -28.50
CA LEU A 317 -76.23 17.06 -27.96
C LEU A 317 -75.30 17.93 -27.08
N LEU A 318 -75.28 19.22 -27.43
CA LEU A 318 -74.78 20.34 -26.63
C LEU A 318 -75.57 20.49 -25.33
N VAL A 319 -74.89 20.67 -24.20
CA VAL A 319 -75.44 21.39 -23.04
C VAL A 319 -74.39 22.35 -22.51
N LEU A 320 -74.65 23.63 -22.73
CA LEU A 320 -74.07 24.75 -22.01
C LEU A 320 -74.62 24.76 -20.58
N LEU A 321 -73.77 24.81 -19.57
CA LEU A 321 -74.13 25.47 -18.31
C LEU A 321 -73.02 26.42 -17.84
N LYS A 322 -73.52 27.61 -17.51
CA LYS A 322 -72.88 28.84 -17.06
C LYS A 322 -72.30 28.72 -15.64
N HIS A 323 -71.05 29.18 -15.46
CA HIS A 323 -70.55 30.16 -14.46
C HIS A 323 -70.69 29.88 -12.93
N PRO A 324 -70.03 30.66 -12.00
CA PRO A 324 -69.01 31.72 -12.15
C PRO A 324 -67.90 31.75 -11.05
N TRP A 325 -67.07 32.82 -11.09
CA TRP A 325 -66.24 33.45 -10.04
C TRP A 325 -64.76 33.04 -9.93
N VAL A 326 -63.82 33.84 -10.49
CA VAL A 326 -63.10 35.03 -9.92
C VAL A 326 -61.82 34.56 -9.18
N SER A 327 -60.59 34.93 -9.55
CA SER A 327 -60.07 36.30 -9.65
C SER A 327 -58.93 36.54 -10.67
N ARG A 328 -58.89 37.79 -11.13
CA ARG A 328 -57.77 38.58 -11.71
C ARG A 328 -56.39 38.21 -11.13
N GLY A 329 -55.26 38.33 -11.82
CA GLY A 329 -54.95 38.85 -13.15
C GLY A 329 -53.50 39.34 -13.19
N SER A 330 -52.73 38.96 -14.20
CA SER A 330 -51.66 39.79 -14.79
C SER A 330 -51.28 39.23 -16.15
N LYS A 331 -50.93 40.14 -17.05
CA LYS A 331 -51.07 40.06 -18.50
C LYS A 331 -49.81 39.48 -19.14
N THR A 332 -50.01 38.53 -20.06
CA THR A 332 -49.44 38.39 -21.43
C THR A 332 -49.18 36.93 -21.77
N GLY A 333 -50.23 36.21 -22.15
CA GLY A 333 -50.08 35.03 -22.99
C GLY A 333 -49.92 35.48 -24.43
N ARG A 334 -48.82 35.09 -25.09
CA ARG A 334 -48.80 34.59 -26.47
C ARG A 334 -47.41 34.06 -26.86
N LEU A 335 -47.46 32.84 -27.39
CA LEU A 335 -46.45 32.09 -28.12
C LEU A 335 -45.19 31.66 -27.35
N TRP A 336 -45.20 30.40 -26.90
CA TRP A 336 -44.14 29.45 -27.27
C TRP A 336 -44.76 28.06 -27.43
N ALA A 337 -45.00 27.67 -28.68
CA ALA A 337 -45.16 26.28 -29.08
C ALA A 337 -43.90 25.92 -29.85
N VAL A 338 -42.94 25.22 -29.21
CA VAL A 338 -41.87 24.51 -29.91
C VAL A 338 -41.51 23.26 -29.11
N LEU A 339 -41.92 22.12 -29.67
CA LEU A 339 -41.29 20.79 -29.67
C LEU A 339 -40.37 20.45 -28.48
N ALA A 340 -40.93 19.77 -27.48
CA ALA A 340 -40.15 18.85 -26.66
C ALA A 340 -39.97 17.54 -27.44
N LEU A 341 -38.77 17.30 -27.97
CA LEU A 341 -38.36 15.97 -28.38
C LEU A 341 -38.15 15.14 -27.10
N ALA A 342 -39.19 14.41 -26.71
CA ALA A 342 -39.07 13.35 -25.72
C ALA A 342 -38.32 12.20 -26.37
N GLN A 343 -37.06 12.00 -25.97
CA GLN A 343 -36.29 10.84 -26.35
C GLN A 343 -36.84 9.63 -25.57
N HIS A 344 -37.52 8.75 -26.29
CA HIS A 344 -37.99 7.47 -25.81
C HIS A 344 -36.83 6.47 -25.86
N GLU A 345 -36.16 6.23 -24.73
CA GLU A 345 -35.29 5.05 -24.59
C GLU A 345 -36.10 3.89 -23.99
N SER A 346 -36.38 2.94 -24.88
CA SER A 346 -36.91 1.61 -24.60
C SER A 346 -35.96 0.81 -23.72
N SER A 347 -36.52 0.22 -22.66
CA SER A 347 -35.85 -0.65 -21.70
C SER A 347 -35.38 -1.96 -22.32
N LEU A 348 -34.07 -2.24 -22.28
CA LEU A 348 -33.49 -3.58 -22.32
C LEU A 348 -32.22 -3.63 -21.44
N GLY A 349 -32.32 -4.28 -20.27
CA GLY A 349 -31.18 -4.82 -19.48
C GLY A 349 -30.43 -3.87 -18.53
N PRO A 350 -29.98 -4.32 -17.33
CA PRO A 350 -29.40 -3.45 -16.31
C PRO A 350 -27.91 -3.25 -16.57
N SER A 351 -27.55 -2.24 -17.36
CA SER A 351 -26.21 -1.69 -17.33
C SER A 351 -26.21 -0.53 -16.34
N LEU A 352 -25.51 -0.70 -15.22
CA LEU A 352 -25.35 0.33 -14.19
C LEU A 352 -24.55 1.50 -14.79
N HIS A 353 -25.21 2.39 -15.53
CA HIS A 353 -24.60 3.59 -16.07
C HIS A 353 -24.37 4.57 -14.91
N LEU A 354 -23.19 4.50 -14.31
CA LEU A 354 -22.77 5.36 -13.20
C LEU A 354 -22.83 6.82 -13.66
N SER A 355 -23.85 7.54 -13.23
CA SER A 355 -24.02 8.95 -13.60
C SER A 355 -23.06 9.79 -12.79
N CYS A 356 -22.10 10.44 -13.46
CA CYS A 356 -21.14 11.34 -12.82
C CYS A 356 -21.83 12.48 -12.08
N LEU A 357 -21.40 12.75 -10.84
CA LEU A 357 -21.94 13.85 -10.04
C LEU A 357 -21.62 15.19 -10.72
N THR A 358 -22.64 15.95 -11.07
CA THR A 358 -22.48 17.29 -11.64
C THR A 358 -22.51 18.32 -10.53
N THR A 359 -21.56 19.25 -10.48
CA THR A 359 -21.56 20.34 -9.50
C THR A 359 -22.36 21.54 -10.03
N ASP A 360 -22.56 22.58 -9.22
CA ASP A 360 -23.21 23.81 -9.68
C ASP A 360 -22.39 24.53 -10.76
N THR A 361 -21.09 24.24 -10.84
CA THR A 361 -20.14 24.92 -11.73
C THR A 361 -19.61 24.05 -12.87
N HIS A 362 -19.63 22.72 -12.76
CA HIS A 362 -19.05 21.80 -13.76
C HIS A 362 -19.94 20.59 -14.08
N TRP A 363 -19.94 20.18 -15.34
CA TRP A 363 -20.41 18.87 -15.80
C TRP A 363 -19.23 17.91 -15.85
N PHE A 364 -19.39 16.69 -15.33
CA PHE A 364 -18.37 15.64 -15.39
C PHE A 364 -18.84 14.50 -16.29
N ARG A 365 -17.95 13.94 -17.13
CA ARG A 365 -18.24 12.86 -18.10
C ARG A 365 -17.03 11.92 -18.24
N GLY A 366 -17.27 10.70 -18.71
CA GLY A 366 -16.27 9.64 -18.85
C GLY A 366 -16.66 8.42 -18.02
N GLU A 367 -16.10 7.25 -18.31
CA GLU A 367 -16.36 6.03 -17.53
C GLU A 367 -15.86 6.17 -16.09
N LYS A 368 -14.82 6.99 -15.86
CA LYS A 368 -14.27 7.35 -14.55
C LYS A 368 -14.53 8.81 -14.16
N CYS A 369 -15.44 9.50 -14.87
CA CYS A 369 -15.73 10.92 -14.67
C CYS A 369 -14.51 11.84 -14.79
N GLU A 370 -13.53 11.51 -15.64
CA GLU A 370 -12.27 12.25 -15.75
C GLU A 370 -12.41 13.60 -16.48
N PHE A 371 -13.42 13.79 -17.32
CA PHE A 371 -13.58 15.00 -18.11
C PHE A 371 -14.52 15.99 -17.42
N SER A 372 -14.04 17.20 -17.14
CA SER A 372 -14.82 18.30 -16.54
C SER A 372 -15.06 19.42 -17.54
N THR A 373 -16.30 19.89 -17.64
CA THR A 373 -16.69 21.03 -18.48
C THR A 373 -17.35 22.10 -17.62
N GLN A 374 -16.82 23.33 -17.65
CA GLN A 374 -17.37 24.45 -16.88
C GLN A 374 -18.74 24.88 -17.45
N LYS A 375 -19.75 24.92 -16.60
CA LYS A 375 -21.12 25.29 -16.99
C LYS A 375 -21.22 26.73 -17.50
N SER A 376 -20.50 27.67 -16.86
CA SER A 376 -20.49 29.08 -17.26
C SER A 376 -19.93 29.31 -18.67
N LEU A 377 -18.95 28.50 -19.10
CA LEU A 377 -18.42 28.56 -20.45
C LEU A 377 -19.50 28.17 -21.48
N VAL A 378 -20.25 27.11 -21.20
CA VAL A 378 -21.35 26.65 -22.07
C VAL A 378 -22.50 27.66 -22.09
N TYR A 379 -22.93 28.16 -20.93
CA TYR A 379 -23.99 29.18 -20.86
C TYR A 379 -23.56 30.51 -21.49
N GLY A 380 -22.27 30.88 -21.40
CA GLY A 380 -21.71 32.05 -22.07
C GLY A 380 -21.78 31.94 -23.59
N LEU A 381 -21.41 30.79 -24.14
CA LEU A 381 -21.47 30.54 -25.59
C LEU A 381 -22.90 30.48 -26.13
N VAL A 382 -23.81 29.80 -25.43
CA VAL A 382 -25.23 29.72 -25.83
C VAL A 382 -25.91 31.08 -25.69
N GLY A 383 -25.61 31.83 -24.64
CA GLY A 383 -26.09 33.19 -24.45
C GLY A 383 -25.64 34.14 -25.57
N ALA A 384 -24.36 34.10 -25.94
CA ALA A 384 -23.83 34.91 -27.03
C ALA A 384 -24.49 34.56 -28.38
N ALA A 385 -24.66 33.27 -28.69
CA ALA A 385 -25.35 32.84 -29.90
C ALA A 385 -26.82 33.30 -29.95
N GLY A 386 -27.51 33.26 -28.81
CA GLY A 386 -28.89 33.76 -28.70
C GLY A 386 -29.02 35.26 -28.97
N VAL A 387 -28.08 36.07 -28.47
CA VAL A 387 -28.06 37.52 -28.74
C VAL A 387 -27.82 37.80 -30.22
N VAL A 388 -26.88 37.10 -30.85
CA VAL A 388 -26.60 37.26 -32.29
C VAL A 388 -27.83 36.88 -33.12
N LEU A 389 -28.51 35.78 -32.80
CA LEU A 389 -29.73 35.37 -33.49
C LEU A 389 -30.85 36.43 -33.37
N LEU A 390 -31.02 37.03 -32.18
CA LEU A 390 -31.98 38.10 -31.96
C LEU A 390 -31.66 39.35 -32.80
N VAL A 391 -30.40 39.76 -32.88
CA VAL A 391 -29.98 40.90 -33.70
C VAL A 391 -30.29 40.64 -35.18
N ILE A 392 -30.01 39.44 -35.68
CA ILE A 392 -30.34 39.06 -37.06
C ILE A 392 -31.85 39.13 -37.31
N LEU A 393 -32.68 38.63 -36.39
CA LEU A 393 -34.14 38.70 -36.52
C LEU A 393 -34.65 40.15 -36.52
N VAL A 394 -34.09 41.02 -35.68
CA VAL A 394 -34.45 42.45 -35.66
C VAL A 394 -34.08 43.12 -36.98
N ILE A 395 -32.88 42.84 -37.52
CA ILE A 395 -32.44 43.37 -38.81
C ILE A 395 -33.40 42.92 -39.92
N LEU A 396 -33.74 41.62 -39.97
CA LEU A 396 -34.70 41.09 -40.95
C LEU A 396 -36.08 41.76 -40.82
N LEU A 397 -36.59 41.96 -39.59
CA LEU A 397 -37.85 42.66 -39.37
C LEU A 397 -37.81 44.11 -39.86
N VAL A 398 -36.71 44.83 -39.62
CA VAL A 398 -36.52 46.19 -40.13
C VAL A 398 -36.52 46.22 -41.66
N PHE A 399 -35.83 45.27 -42.30
CA PHE A 399 -35.85 45.14 -43.77
C PHE A 399 -37.26 44.83 -44.31
N LEU A 400 -38.02 43.96 -43.64
CA LEU A 400 -39.39 43.63 -44.03
C LEU A 400 -40.37 44.79 -43.83
N VAL A 401 -40.18 45.63 -42.82
CA VAL A 401 -41.01 46.83 -42.60
C VAL A 401 -40.65 47.92 -43.62
N ARG A 402 -39.36 48.14 -43.88
CA ARG A 402 -38.88 49.12 -44.87
C ARG A 402 -39.26 48.73 -46.31
N SER A 403 -39.27 47.45 -46.66
CA SER A 403 -39.74 47.00 -47.97
C SER A 403 -41.24 47.26 -48.15
N ARG A 404 -42.05 47.09 -47.09
CA ARG A 404 -43.48 47.40 -47.13
C ARG A 404 -43.80 48.89 -47.17
N SER A 405 -42.93 49.76 -46.63
CA SER A 405 -43.13 51.21 -46.70
C SER A 405 -42.81 51.82 -48.07
N GLN A 406 -42.07 51.12 -48.94
CA GLN A 406 -41.76 51.55 -50.31
C GLN A 406 -42.81 51.08 -51.36
N VAL A 407 -43.87 50.38 -50.93
CA VAL A 407 -44.92 49.82 -51.80
C VAL A 407 -46.29 50.50 -51.52
N LYS A 408 -46.28 51.67 -50.87
CA LYS A 408 -47.49 52.47 -50.62
C LYS A 408 -47.40 53.86 -51.20
#